data_AF-A0A950RND5-F1
#
_entry.id   AF-A0A950RND5-F1
#
_cell.length_a   1.000
_cell.length_b   1.000
_cell.length_c   1.000
_cell.angle_alpha   90.00
_cell.angle_beta   90.00
_cell.angle_gamma   90.00
#
_symmetry.space_group_name_H-M   'P 1'
#
loop_
_entity.id
_entity.type
_entity.pdbx_description
1 polymer ?
#
loop_
_entity_poly.entity_id
_entity_poly.type
_entity_poly.pdbx_seq_one_letter_code
_entity_poly.pdbx_strand_id
1 'polypeptide(L)'
;MFHRIFVLSAFLLAAAGSAWAETKLPFAKGADIKVYTASKVFSGKLQDSSAKDWVHLTDDATKADVWIPLRAVEAVSKSRPAPESTGRAPGGPPAEGRKKYVVYVHGICRHDPGYSDGWWAAMRPFTPDIPDNNRKEVLWSDIISPGPGGPAEAGGPGAGLSEKNRSLTSDIQDELRDRAVRQRTDVGGEPMEGPGGLGDTAQELTQCVSDFSLYLLNRDIRNRVIDRFNQVVKPILQQDNAEVEVISHSWGTVVAYEALRLMDGDPSLHGRVRNLFTVGSALSIPQVKSRLLPEAADGRRPKGVQRWVNLNARFDIVGGALKGRPFAVDDEFLGLPPVGCSNFIPNPTCAHGSYFVPENVRVNRDIFGRFIEELQSQGRKNRAQPTRSFARRSRKQGPELALPRSSPSLAITRTGRP
;
A
#
# COMPACT_ATOMS: atom_id res chain seq x y z
N MET A 1 -19.28 -17.11 -60.33
CA MET A 1 -18.24 -16.66 -59.39
C MET A 1 -18.93 -15.92 -58.25
N PHE A 2 -18.55 -16.20 -57.01
CA PHE A 2 -19.19 -15.81 -55.73
C PHE A 2 -20.41 -16.62 -55.30
N HIS A 3 -20.13 -17.75 -54.66
CA HIS A 3 -20.96 -18.33 -53.60
C HIS A 3 -20.06 -19.13 -52.65
N ARG A 4 -20.33 -19.02 -51.34
CA ARG A 4 -19.80 -19.79 -50.20
C ARG A 4 -18.49 -19.26 -49.57
N ILE A 5 -18.63 -18.65 -48.39
CA ILE A 5 -18.06 -19.08 -47.08
C ILE A 5 -18.62 -18.08 -46.06
N PHE A 6 -19.63 -18.48 -45.27
CA PHE A 6 -20.07 -17.74 -44.08
C PHE A 6 -20.92 -18.64 -43.16
N VAL A 7 -20.37 -19.75 -42.67
CA VAL A 7 -20.90 -20.46 -41.49
C VAL A 7 -19.75 -21.23 -40.83
N LEU A 8 -19.08 -20.62 -39.85
CA LEU A 8 -18.31 -21.31 -38.78
C LEU A 8 -17.69 -20.29 -37.81
N SER A 9 -18.51 -19.58 -37.03
CA SER A 9 -18.03 -18.78 -35.89
C SER A 9 -19.09 -18.58 -34.79
N ALA A 10 -20.10 -19.45 -34.67
CA ALA A 10 -21.20 -19.28 -33.73
C ALA A 10 -21.26 -20.31 -32.58
N PHE A 11 -20.19 -21.08 -32.31
CA PHE A 11 -20.26 -22.18 -31.32
C PHE A 11 -19.16 -22.24 -30.25
N LEU A 12 -18.43 -21.16 -29.99
CA LEU A 12 -17.42 -21.11 -28.92
C LEU A 12 -17.51 -19.83 -28.07
N LEU A 13 -18.74 -19.44 -27.71
CA LEU A 13 -19.01 -18.38 -26.75
C LEU A 13 -20.15 -18.79 -25.80
N ALA A 14 -19.99 -19.94 -25.15
CA ALA A 14 -20.93 -20.42 -24.13
C ALA A 14 -20.24 -21.37 -23.14
N ALA A 15 -19.24 -20.91 -22.38
CA ALA A 15 -18.78 -21.59 -21.16
C ALA A 15 -17.82 -20.70 -20.34
N ALA A 16 -18.28 -19.53 -19.91
CA ALA A 16 -17.76 -18.89 -18.71
C ALA A 16 -18.93 -18.74 -17.74
N GLY A 17 -19.44 -19.88 -17.28
CA GLY A 17 -20.43 -19.92 -16.21
C GLY A 17 -19.80 -19.35 -14.95
N SER A 18 -20.19 -18.12 -14.59
CA SER A 18 -19.96 -17.58 -13.26
C SER A 18 -20.38 -18.62 -12.23
N ALA A 19 -19.53 -18.92 -11.25
CA ALA A 19 -19.72 -19.92 -10.19
C ALA A 19 -20.92 -19.65 -9.23
N TRP A 20 -21.89 -18.86 -9.67
CA TRP A 20 -23.09 -18.42 -8.97
C TRP A 20 -24.38 -19.08 -9.48
N ALA A 21 -24.32 -19.90 -10.53
CA ALA A 21 -25.51 -20.42 -11.22
C ALA A 21 -26.44 -21.28 -10.33
N GLU A 22 -26.02 -21.72 -9.15
CA GLU A 22 -26.85 -22.52 -8.24
C GLU A 22 -26.86 -22.08 -6.77
N THR A 23 -26.12 -21.03 -6.41
CA THR A 23 -25.92 -20.66 -5.01
C THR A 23 -26.79 -19.45 -4.66
N LYS A 24 -27.85 -19.70 -3.86
CA LYS A 24 -28.58 -18.64 -3.15
C LYS A 24 -27.57 -17.75 -2.41
N LEU A 25 -27.77 -16.43 -2.48
CA LEU A 25 -26.96 -15.51 -1.70
C LEU A 25 -27.04 -15.89 -0.20
N PRO A 26 -25.91 -15.92 0.54
CA PRO A 26 -25.89 -16.33 1.95
C PRO A 26 -26.40 -15.24 2.91
N PHE A 27 -27.37 -14.43 2.46
CA PHE A 27 -27.93 -13.32 3.20
C PHE A 27 -29.45 -13.51 3.34
N ALA A 28 -29.96 -13.29 4.56
CA ALA A 28 -31.38 -13.33 4.84
C ALA A 28 -32.09 -12.11 4.24
N LYS A 29 -33.36 -12.28 3.86
CA LYS A 29 -34.26 -11.15 3.54
C LYS A 29 -34.22 -10.12 4.67
N GLY A 30 -34.17 -8.84 4.31
CA GLY A 30 -34.03 -7.69 5.19
C GLY A 30 -32.58 -7.33 5.56
N ALA A 31 -31.60 -8.16 5.18
CA ALA A 31 -30.19 -7.83 5.43
C ALA A 31 -29.77 -6.58 4.66
N ASP A 32 -29.11 -5.65 5.34
CA ASP A 32 -28.42 -4.54 4.69
C ASP A 32 -27.23 -5.10 3.93
N ILE A 33 -27.18 -4.88 2.61
CA ILE A 33 -26.14 -5.37 1.72
C ILE A 33 -25.63 -4.25 0.80
N LYS A 34 -24.39 -4.41 0.33
CA LYS A 34 -23.86 -3.70 -0.83
C LYS A 34 -23.65 -4.67 -1.96
N VAL A 35 -24.18 -4.34 -3.13
CA VAL A 35 -24.01 -5.09 -4.38
C VAL A 35 -23.12 -4.27 -5.30
N TYR A 36 -22.02 -4.88 -5.72
CA TYR A 36 -21.02 -4.28 -6.61
C TYR A 36 -21.24 -4.84 -8.01
N THR A 37 -21.32 -3.93 -8.98
CA THR A 37 -21.37 -4.23 -10.41
C THR A 37 -20.24 -3.48 -11.10
N ALA A 38 -19.91 -3.86 -12.34
CA ALA A 38 -18.83 -3.22 -13.12
C ALA A 38 -18.93 -1.68 -13.24
N SER A 39 -20.13 -1.10 -13.09
CA SER A 39 -20.36 0.33 -13.30
C SER A 39 -20.93 1.06 -12.09
N LYS A 40 -21.42 0.35 -11.06
CA LYS A 40 -22.17 0.95 -9.97
C LYS A 40 -22.18 0.08 -8.72
N VAL A 41 -22.19 0.74 -7.56
CA VAL A 41 -22.45 0.13 -6.26
C VAL A 41 -23.86 0.49 -5.81
N PHE A 42 -24.65 -0.53 -5.43
CA PHE A 42 -25.96 -0.37 -4.84
C PHE A 42 -25.87 -0.72 -3.35
N SER A 43 -26.46 0.09 -2.48
CA SER A 43 -26.55 -0.19 -1.04
C SER A 43 -28.02 -0.22 -0.67
N GLY A 44 -28.47 -1.23 0.08
CA GLY A 44 -29.88 -1.33 0.43
C GLY A 44 -30.24 -2.59 1.20
N LYS A 45 -31.55 -2.75 1.47
CA LYS A 45 -32.09 -3.94 2.13
C LYS A 45 -32.43 -5.01 1.10
N LEU A 46 -31.86 -6.20 1.26
CA LEU A 46 -32.17 -7.36 0.44
C LEU A 46 -33.65 -7.75 0.60
N GLN A 47 -34.44 -7.64 -0.46
CA GLN A 47 -35.86 -7.99 -0.43
C GLN A 47 -36.09 -9.46 -0.80
N ASP A 48 -35.29 -9.98 -1.72
CA ASP A 48 -35.37 -11.36 -2.16
C ASP A 48 -34.00 -11.86 -2.67
N SER A 49 -33.56 -13.00 -2.14
CA SER A 49 -32.38 -13.77 -2.61
C SER A 49 -32.76 -15.12 -3.22
N SER A 50 -34.06 -15.40 -3.37
CA SER A 50 -34.59 -16.63 -3.93
C SER A 50 -34.83 -16.56 -5.44
N ALA A 51 -34.86 -15.35 -6.02
CA ALA A 51 -34.90 -15.16 -7.46
C ALA A 51 -33.61 -15.73 -8.09
N LYS A 52 -33.77 -16.79 -8.89
CA LYS A 52 -32.64 -17.57 -9.45
C LYS A 52 -31.62 -16.73 -10.22
N ASP A 53 -32.04 -15.60 -10.79
CA ASP A 53 -31.21 -14.81 -11.71
C ASP A 53 -31.03 -13.35 -11.29
N TRP A 54 -31.59 -12.91 -10.15
CA TRP A 54 -31.63 -11.50 -9.76
C TRP A 54 -31.39 -11.30 -8.26
N VAL A 55 -30.70 -10.21 -7.93
CA VAL A 55 -30.64 -9.64 -6.59
C VAL A 55 -31.65 -8.52 -6.53
N HIS A 56 -32.66 -8.67 -5.65
CA HIS A 56 -33.67 -7.66 -5.42
C HIS A 56 -33.38 -6.94 -4.10
N LEU A 57 -33.15 -5.63 -4.15
CA LEU A 57 -32.96 -4.82 -2.95
C LEU A 57 -33.70 -3.48 -3.06
N THR A 58 -34.05 -2.89 -1.92
CA THR A 58 -34.53 -1.50 -1.87
C THR A 58 -33.33 -0.59 -1.62
N ASP A 59 -33.00 0.26 -2.59
CA ASP A 59 -31.81 1.11 -2.58
C ASP A 59 -31.92 2.22 -1.51
N ASP A 60 -30.86 2.39 -0.72
CA ASP A 60 -30.84 3.30 0.43
C ASP A 60 -30.95 4.77 0.01
N ALA A 61 -30.41 5.14 -1.15
CA ALA A 61 -30.36 6.52 -1.62
C ALA A 61 -31.68 6.96 -2.24
N THR A 62 -32.24 6.11 -3.09
CA THR A 62 -33.46 6.42 -3.87
C THR A 62 -34.73 5.91 -3.23
N LYS A 63 -34.62 4.98 -2.27
CA LYS A 63 -35.73 4.21 -1.71
C LYS A 63 -36.52 3.41 -2.75
N ALA A 64 -35.99 3.26 -3.96
CA ALA A 64 -36.61 2.49 -5.03
C ALA A 64 -36.17 1.01 -4.96
N ASP A 65 -37.04 0.11 -5.39
CA ASP A 65 -36.68 -1.29 -5.59
C ASP A 65 -35.82 -1.44 -6.84
N VAL A 66 -34.69 -2.13 -6.68
CA VAL A 66 -33.69 -2.35 -7.72
C VAL A 66 -33.52 -3.85 -7.92
N TRP A 67 -33.61 -4.28 -9.17
CA TRP A 67 -33.38 -5.65 -9.62
C TRP A 67 -32.08 -5.70 -10.39
N ILE A 68 -31.08 -6.38 -9.85
CA ILE A 68 -29.74 -6.49 -10.42
C ILE A 68 -29.54 -7.92 -10.91
N PRO A 69 -29.27 -8.17 -12.20
CA PRO A 69 -29.12 -9.54 -12.68
C PRO A 69 -27.83 -10.13 -12.07
N LEU A 70 -27.87 -11.36 -11.57
CA LEU A 70 -26.74 -11.99 -10.86
C LEU A 70 -25.46 -12.01 -11.71
N ARG A 71 -25.59 -12.16 -13.03
CA ARG A 71 -24.46 -12.06 -13.97
C ARG A 71 -23.74 -10.70 -14.00
N ALA A 72 -24.38 -9.63 -13.51
CA ALA A 72 -23.79 -8.31 -13.38
C ALA A 72 -23.23 -8.05 -11.98
N VAL A 73 -23.43 -8.98 -11.04
CA VAL A 73 -22.95 -8.87 -9.66
C VAL A 73 -21.53 -9.41 -9.58
N GLU A 74 -20.57 -8.52 -9.32
CA GLU A 74 -19.16 -8.87 -9.14
C GLU A 74 -18.87 -9.27 -7.69
N ALA A 75 -19.55 -8.62 -6.74
CA ALA A 75 -19.47 -8.95 -5.32
C ALA A 75 -20.75 -8.54 -4.57
N VAL A 76 -21.03 -9.24 -3.47
CA VAL A 76 -22.01 -8.83 -2.46
C VAL A 76 -21.34 -8.85 -1.10
N SER A 77 -21.49 -7.77 -0.33
CA SER A 77 -21.07 -7.77 1.07
C SER A 77 -22.22 -7.31 1.97
N LYS A 78 -22.25 -7.83 3.20
CA LYS A 78 -23.16 -7.31 4.22
C LYS A 78 -22.76 -5.87 4.53
N SER A 79 -23.68 -4.93 4.33
CA SER A 79 -23.52 -3.58 4.83
C SER A 79 -23.44 -3.69 6.34
N ARG A 80 -22.27 -3.38 6.89
CA ARG A 80 -22.20 -3.08 8.31
C ARG A 80 -23.03 -1.81 8.48
N PRO A 81 -23.99 -1.76 9.42
CA PRO A 81 -24.65 -0.49 9.72
C PRO A 81 -23.54 0.53 9.88
N ALA A 82 -23.66 1.67 9.18
CA ALA A 82 -22.81 2.82 9.46
C ALA A 82 -22.77 2.92 10.98
N PRO A 83 -21.58 2.95 11.61
CA PRO A 83 -21.50 2.94 13.06
C PRO A 83 -22.49 3.99 13.52
N GLU A 84 -23.57 3.54 14.20
CA GLU A 84 -24.53 4.48 14.77
C GLU A 84 -23.66 5.52 15.44
N SER A 85 -23.87 6.79 15.10
CA SER A 85 -23.17 7.86 15.78
C SER A 85 -23.66 7.77 17.22
N THR A 86 -23.03 6.88 18.01
CA THR A 86 -23.26 6.71 19.43
C THR A 86 -23.14 8.12 19.93
N GLY A 87 -24.28 8.69 20.32
CA GLY A 87 -24.40 10.07 20.72
C GLY A 87 -23.27 10.32 21.69
N ARG A 88 -22.24 11.02 21.19
CA ARG A 88 -21.01 11.22 21.91
C ARG A 88 -21.44 12.05 23.10
N ALA A 89 -21.52 11.44 24.27
CA ALA A 89 -21.71 12.16 25.51
C ALA A 89 -20.72 13.34 25.50
N PRO A 90 -21.12 14.56 25.84
CA PRO A 90 -20.25 15.75 25.84
C PRO A 90 -19.22 15.59 26.96
N GLY A 91 -18.23 14.73 26.72
CA GLY A 91 -17.18 14.36 27.63
C GLY A 91 -15.94 15.17 27.32
N GLY A 92 -15.82 16.29 28.03
CA GLY A 92 -14.61 17.09 28.16
C GLY A 92 -14.20 17.90 26.91
N PRO A 93 -13.47 19.02 27.11
CA PRO A 93 -12.84 19.71 25.99
C PRO A 93 -11.95 18.71 25.25
N PRO A 94 -12.00 18.66 23.91
CA PRO A 94 -11.12 17.80 23.13
C PRO A 94 -9.68 18.14 23.54
N ALA A 95 -8.99 17.19 24.17
CA ALA A 95 -7.54 17.30 24.35
C ALA A 95 -6.98 17.70 22.99
N GLU A 96 -6.26 18.84 22.92
CA GLU A 96 -5.78 19.45 21.67
C GLU A 96 -5.41 18.35 20.68
N GLY A 97 -6.28 18.18 19.69
CA GLY A 97 -6.33 16.94 18.92
C GLY A 97 -5.04 16.78 18.13
N ARG A 98 -4.41 15.61 18.23
CA ARG A 98 -3.29 15.26 17.34
C ARG A 98 -3.72 15.53 15.90
N LYS A 99 -2.93 16.32 15.17
CA LYS A 99 -3.20 16.61 13.76
C LYS A 99 -2.76 15.40 12.95
N LYS A 100 -3.74 14.71 12.34
CA LYS A 100 -3.47 13.59 11.45
C LYS A 100 -3.29 14.08 10.02
N TYR A 101 -2.29 13.56 9.34
CA TYR A 101 -2.03 13.80 7.92
C TYR A 101 -1.92 12.47 7.18
N VAL A 102 -2.30 12.47 5.91
CA VAL A 102 -1.94 11.38 4.99
C VAL A 102 -1.10 11.96 3.86
N VAL A 103 -0.02 11.28 3.53
CA VAL A 103 0.88 11.65 2.44
C VAL A 103 0.92 10.51 1.45
N TYR A 104 0.51 10.79 0.22
CA TYR A 104 0.61 9.87 -0.91
C TYR A 104 1.91 10.08 -1.66
N VAL A 105 2.62 8.99 -1.92
CA VAL A 105 3.95 8.96 -2.54
C VAL A 105 3.87 8.02 -3.73
N HIS A 106 3.75 8.57 -4.93
CA HIS A 106 3.45 7.80 -6.14
C HIS A 106 4.66 7.09 -6.74
N GLY A 107 4.49 6.33 -7.82
CA GLY A 107 5.60 5.70 -8.56
C GLY A 107 6.43 6.70 -9.37
N ILE A 108 7.40 6.24 -10.14
CA ILE A 108 8.28 7.15 -10.92
C ILE A 108 7.74 7.48 -12.32
N CYS A 109 6.64 6.85 -12.72
CA CYS A 109 5.97 7.20 -13.96
C CYS A 109 5.56 8.69 -13.93
N ARG A 110 5.24 9.23 -15.10
CA ARG A 110 4.69 10.59 -15.16
C ARG A 110 3.33 10.64 -14.46
N HIS A 111 3.23 11.50 -13.45
CA HIS A 111 2.02 11.76 -12.70
C HIS A 111 1.80 13.27 -12.65
N ASP A 112 0.60 13.70 -13.02
CA ASP A 112 0.18 15.10 -12.90
C ASP A 112 -0.41 15.36 -11.50
N PRO A 113 -0.46 16.62 -11.03
CA PRO A 113 -1.10 16.96 -9.76
C PRO A 113 -2.54 16.44 -9.66
N GLY A 114 -2.89 15.88 -8.50
CA GLY A 114 -4.19 15.22 -8.28
C GLY A 114 -4.21 13.73 -8.63
N TYR A 115 -3.07 13.14 -9.01
CA TYR A 115 -2.98 11.70 -9.29
C TYR A 115 -3.50 10.82 -8.15
N SER A 116 -3.25 11.21 -6.91
CA SER A 116 -3.73 10.53 -5.69
C SER A 116 -5.21 10.79 -5.35
N ASP A 117 -5.96 11.54 -6.17
CA ASP A 117 -7.39 11.78 -5.94
C ASP A 117 -8.20 10.49 -5.91
N GLY A 118 -7.96 9.57 -6.85
CA GLY A 118 -8.60 8.25 -6.86
C GLY A 118 -8.25 7.42 -5.62
N TRP A 119 -7.00 7.51 -5.16
CA TRP A 119 -6.53 6.79 -3.97
C TRP A 119 -7.19 7.32 -2.70
N TRP A 120 -7.29 8.64 -2.60
CA TRP A 120 -8.00 9.28 -1.50
C TRP A 120 -9.48 8.95 -1.54
N ALA A 121 -10.14 9.01 -2.70
CA ALA A 121 -11.55 8.67 -2.83
C ALA A 121 -11.85 7.23 -2.36
N ALA A 122 -10.96 6.28 -2.66
CA ALA A 122 -11.09 4.89 -2.21
C ALA A 122 -10.89 4.73 -0.68
N MET A 123 -10.00 5.51 -0.07
CA MET A 123 -9.65 5.38 1.35
C MET A 123 -10.47 6.29 2.30
N ARG A 124 -10.92 7.45 1.82
CA ARG A 124 -11.64 8.49 2.58
C ARG A 124 -12.82 7.97 3.39
N PRO A 125 -13.66 7.03 2.89
CA PRO A 125 -14.78 6.50 3.67
C PRO A 125 -14.35 5.75 4.94
N PHE A 126 -13.09 5.31 5.02
CA PHE A 126 -12.55 4.51 6.12
C PHE A 126 -11.61 5.31 7.04
N THR A 127 -11.42 6.60 6.77
CA THR A 127 -10.52 7.50 7.51
C THR A 127 -11.20 8.85 7.81
N PRO A 128 -12.38 8.85 8.48
CA PRO A 128 -13.20 10.05 8.65
C PRO A 128 -12.52 11.17 9.44
N ASP A 129 -11.53 10.84 10.25
CA ASP A 129 -10.81 11.75 11.13
C ASP A 129 -9.69 12.54 10.44
N ILE A 130 -9.39 12.26 9.17
CA ILE A 130 -8.37 12.99 8.40
C ILE A 130 -9.08 14.00 7.49
N PRO A 131 -8.97 15.32 7.77
CA PRO A 131 -9.53 16.35 6.90
C PRO A 131 -8.90 16.36 5.51
N ASP A 132 -9.65 16.78 4.48
CA ASP A 132 -9.15 16.80 3.10
C ASP A 132 -7.94 17.74 2.92
N ASN A 133 -7.84 18.84 3.67
CA ASN A 133 -6.67 19.74 3.63
C ASN A 133 -5.41 19.14 4.27
N ASN A 134 -5.56 18.04 5.04
CA ASN A 134 -4.46 17.28 5.61
C ASN A 134 -4.03 16.10 4.74
N ARG A 135 -4.69 15.90 3.59
CA ARG A 135 -4.17 15.07 2.50
C ARG A 135 -3.07 15.83 1.78
N LYS A 136 -1.94 15.18 1.61
CA LYS A 136 -0.80 15.67 0.84
C LYS A 136 -0.41 14.65 -0.21
N GLU A 137 0.21 15.16 -1.26
CA GLU A 137 0.72 14.40 -2.37
C GLU A 137 2.16 14.81 -2.59
N VAL A 138 3.02 13.85 -2.83
CA VAL A 138 4.41 14.08 -3.21
C VAL A 138 4.54 13.77 -4.69
N LEU A 139 4.87 14.80 -5.47
CA LEU A 139 5.12 14.72 -6.90
C LEU A 139 6.57 15.03 -7.23
N TRP A 140 7.14 14.27 -8.16
CA TRP A 140 8.52 14.49 -8.65
C TRP A 140 8.73 14.09 -10.10
N SER A 141 7.68 13.72 -10.83
CA SER A 141 7.80 13.28 -12.23
C SER A 141 8.38 14.37 -13.13
N ASP A 142 8.21 15.65 -12.76
CA ASP A 142 8.80 16.82 -13.43
C ASP A 142 10.34 16.81 -13.41
N ILE A 143 10.96 16.12 -12.46
CA ILE A 143 12.43 16.03 -12.32
C ILE A 143 13.01 15.02 -13.32
N ILE A 144 12.28 13.94 -13.60
CA ILE A 144 12.79 12.78 -14.35
C ILE A 144 12.33 12.80 -15.80
N SER A 145 11.09 13.20 -16.02
CA SER A 145 10.46 13.34 -17.33
C SER A 145 10.07 14.81 -17.54
N PRO A 146 11.04 15.72 -17.78
CA PRO A 146 10.73 17.12 -18.04
C PRO A 146 9.80 17.21 -19.26
N GLY A 147 8.72 17.98 -19.13
CA GLY A 147 7.71 18.11 -20.18
C GLY A 147 8.30 18.62 -21.51
N PRO A 148 7.57 18.46 -22.63
CA PRO A 148 8.00 18.97 -23.94
C PRO A 148 8.12 20.50 -23.86
N GLY A 149 9.34 21.00 -23.68
CA GLY A 149 9.62 22.43 -23.45
C GLY A 149 10.47 22.71 -22.20
N GLY A 150 10.71 21.72 -21.34
CA GLY A 150 11.82 21.79 -20.39
C GLY A 150 13.13 21.93 -21.15
N PRO A 151 14.14 22.65 -20.61
CA PRO A 151 15.46 22.68 -21.23
C PRO A 151 15.89 21.24 -21.43
N ALA A 152 15.96 20.79 -22.69
CA ALA A 152 16.64 19.55 -23.01
C ALA A 152 18.03 19.73 -22.41
N GLU A 153 18.36 18.99 -21.35
CA GLU A 153 19.66 19.13 -20.70
C GLU A 153 20.70 18.89 -21.78
N ALA A 154 21.25 20.01 -22.27
CA ALA A 154 22.03 20.06 -23.48
C ALA A 154 23.39 19.49 -23.13
N GLY A 155 23.61 18.23 -23.46
CA GLY A 155 24.92 17.61 -23.64
C GLY A 155 25.90 17.74 -22.48
N GLY A 156 26.07 16.68 -21.70
CA GLY A 156 27.15 16.53 -20.72
C GLY A 156 27.24 15.08 -20.25
N PRO A 157 28.35 14.62 -19.64
CA PRO A 157 28.93 13.26 -19.65
C PRO A 157 27.93 12.12 -19.36
N GLY A 158 27.11 11.77 -20.36
CA GLY A 158 25.97 10.86 -20.23
C GLY A 158 26.13 9.52 -20.94
N ALA A 159 27.17 9.33 -21.75
CA ALA A 159 27.34 8.08 -22.49
C ALA A 159 27.58 6.87 -21.55
N GLY A 160 28.43 7.03 -20.52
CA GLY A 160 28.69 5.98 -19.53
C GLY A 160 27.54 5.76 -18.55
N LEU A 161 26.80 6.83 -18.21
CA LEU A 161 25.54 6.70 -17.47
C LEU A 161 24.50 5.97 -18.32
N SER A 162 24.42 6.24 -19.62
CA SER A 162 23.49 5.56 -20.54
C SER A 162 23.75 4.05 -20.63
N GLU A 163 25.00 3.59 -20.68
CA GLU A 163 25.30 2.14 -20.67
C GLU A 163 24.96 1.48 -19.34
N LYS A 164 25.39 2.06 -18.20
CA LYS A 164 25.02 1.55 -16.88
C LYS A 164 23.51 1.59 -16.65
N ASN A 165 22.83 2.61 -17.17
CA ASN A 165 21.39 2.78 -17.10
C ASN A 165 20.68 1.72 -17.92
N ARG A 166 21.13 1.46 -19.15
CA ARG A 166 20.61 0.37 -20.00
C ARG A 166 20.81 -0.99 -19.35
N SER A 167 22.00 -1.26 -18.81
CA SER A 167 22.28 -2.51 -18.09
C SER A 167 21.37 -2.68 -16.88
N LEU A 168 21.27 -1.69 -15.99
CA LEU A 168 20.39 -1.76 -14.82
C LEU A 168 18.91 -1.90 -15.23
N THR A 169 18.49 -1.16 -16.24
CA THR A 169 17.12 -1.25 -16.79
C THR A 169 16.83 -2.66 -17.26
N SER A 170 17.76 -3.28 -18.00
CA SER A 170 17.65 -4.67 -18.44
C SER A 170 17.57 -5.62 -17.25
N ASP A 171 18.48 -5.49 -16.26
CA ASP A 171 18.50 -6.38 -15.10
C ASP A 171 17.18 -6.33 -14.30
N ILE A 172 16.60 -5.13 -14.15
CA ILE A 172 15.30 -4.96 -13.49
C ILE A 172 14.19 -5.57 -14.34
N GLN A 173 14.18 -5.32 -15.65
CA GLN A 173 13.17 -5.87 -16.56
C GLN A 173 13.20 -7.41 -16.59
N ASP A 174 14.40 -8.00 -16.57
CA ASP A 174 14.57 -9.45 -16.55
C ASP A 174 14.09 -10.06 -15.23
N GLU A 175 14.35 -9.43 -14.08
CA GLU A 175 13.79 -9.84 -12.79
C GLU A 175 12.25 -9.74 -12.78
N LEU A 176 11.68 -8.66 -13.32
CA LEU A 176 10.22 -8.51 -13.42
C LEU A 176 9.60 -9.57 -14.34
N ARG A 177 10.25 -9.88 -15.47
CA ARG A 177 9.83 -10.94 -16.39
C ARG A 177 9.88 -12.31 -15.71
N ASP A 178 10.96 -12.61 -15.00
CA ASP A 178 11.12 -13.86 -14.25
C ASP A 178 10.02 -14.01 -13.17
N ARG A 179 9.70 -12.95 -12.45
CA ARG A 179 8.57 -12.94 -11.50
C ARG A 179 7.23 -13.20 -12.17
N ALA A 180 6.99 -12.57 -13.32
CA ALA A 180 5.76 -12.79 -14.09
C ALA A 180 5.62 -14.27 -14.50
N VAL A 181 6.72 -14.91 -14.90
CA VAL A 181 6.75 -16.34 -15.22
C VAL A 181 6.46 -17.17 -13.97
N ARG A 182 7.17 -16.94 -12.85
CA ARG A 182 6.96 -17.70 -11.60
C ARG A 182 5.52 -17.61 -11.10
N GLN A 183 4.93 -16.41 -11.09
CA GLN A 183 3.56 -16.22 -10.62
C GLN A 183 2.50 -16.91 -11.51
N ARG A 184 2.80 -17.11 -12.80
CA ARG A 184 1.93 -17.91 -13.71
C ARG A 184 2.04 -19.39 -13.43
N THR A 185 3.26 -19.89 -13.23
CA THR A 185 3.50 -21.29 -12.88
C THR A 185 2.84 -21.67 -11.56
N ASP A 186 2.88 -20.78 -10.56
CA ASP A 186 2.27 -21.00 -9.24
C ASP A 186 0.74 -21.17 -9.28
N VAL A 187 0.06 -20.67 -10.32
CA VAL A 187 -1.39 -20.83 -10.48
C VAL A 187 -1.78 -22.00 -11.39
N GLY A 188 -0.83 -22.86 -11.75
CA GLY A 188 -1.07 -24.03 -12.59
C GLY A 188 -1.38 -23.69 -14.04
N GLY A 189 -1.00 -22.50 -14.50
CA GLY A 189 -1.10 -22.14 -15.92
C GLY A 189 0.04 -22.77 -16.69
N GLU A 190 -0.27 -23.61 -17.67
CA GLU A 190 0.70 -24.06 -18.67
C GLU A 190 1.35 -22.83 -19.33
N PRO A 191 2.68 -22.84 -19.54
CA PRO A 191 3.35 -21.74 -20.24
C PRO A 191 2.80 -21.64 -21.67
N MET A 192 1.95 -20.64 -21.93
CA MET A 192 1.58 -20.32 -23.31
C MET A 192 2.83 -19.80 -24.05
N GLU A 193 3.43 -20.65 -24.89
CA GLU A 193 4.47 -20.29 -25.87
C GLU A 193 3.90 -19.50 -27.06
N GLY A 194 2.99 -18.56 -26.79
CA GLY A 194 2.35 -17.71 -27.79
C GLY A 194 2.98 -16.32 -27.85
N PRO A 195 3.42 -15.82 -29.02
CA PRO A 195 4.10 -14.54 -29.18
C PRO A 195 3.25 -13.27 -28.90
N GLY A 196 2.07 -13.36 -28.27
CA GLY A 196 1.12 -12.24 -28.17
C GLY A 196 0.60 -11.85 -26.78
N GLY A 197 0.98 -12.54 -25.69
CA GLY A 197 0.29 -12.39 -24.40
C GLY A 197 0.99 -11.55 -23.32
N LEU A 198 2.25 -11.17 -23.50
CA LEU A 198 3.05 -10.46 -22.49
C LEU A 198 3.59 -9.11 -22.95
N GLY A 199 3.66 -8.88 -24.27
CA GLY A 199 4.35 -7.72 -24.85
C GLY A 199 3.76 -6.39 -24.40
N ASP A 200 2.45 -6.19 -24.59
CA ASP A 200 1.84 -4.88 -24.43
C ASP A 200 1.73 -4.43 -22.96
N THR A 201 1.34 -5.32 -22.04
CA THR A 201 1.25 -4.99 -20.60
C THR A 201 2.61 -4.77 -19.95
N ALA A 202 3.64 -5.49 -20.41
CA ALA A 202 5.00 -5.27 -19.93
C ALA A 202 5.54 -3.91 -20.41
N GLN A 203 5.09 -3.42 -21.56
CA GLN A 203 5.62 -2.22 -22.18
C GLN A 203 5.36 -0.95 -21.33
N GLU A 204 4.18 -0.80 -20.73
CA GLU A 204 3.88 0.35 -19.85
C GLU A 204 4.78 0.37 -18.61
N LEU A 205 4.98 -0.79 -17.96
CA LEU A 205 5.92 -0.90 -16.83
C LEU A 205 7.36 -0.62 -17.28
N THR A 206 7.75 -1.04 -18.49
CA THR A 206 9.13 -0.86 -18.98
C THR A 206 9.53 0.60 -19.16
N GLN A 207 8.60 1.48 -19.56
CA GLN A 207 8.89 2.92 -19.67
C GLN A 207 9.24 3.50 -18.29
N CYS A 208 8.49 3.13 -17.25
CA CYS A 208 8.77 3.59 -15.89
C CYS A 208 10.07 3.01 -15.30
N VAL A 209 10.54 1.84 -15.75
CA VAL A 209 11.82 1.27 -15.28
C VAL A 209 13.00 2.12 -15.73
N SER A 210 12.97 2.69 -16.94
CA SER A 210 14.05 3.56 -17.44
C SER A 210 14.16 4.86 -16.62
N ASP A 211 13.02 5.46 -16.26
CA ASP A 211 12.97 6.62 -15.37
C ASP A 211 13.47 6.27 -13.96
N PHE A 212 13.18 5.05 -13.51
CA PHE A 212 13.63 4.56 -12.21
C PHE A 212 15.13 4.31 -12.14
N SER A 213 15.72 3.76 -13.19
CA SER A 213 17.16 3.54 -13.25
C SER A 213 17.94 4.87 -13.23
N LEU A 214 17.38 5.95 -13.80
CA LEU A 214 17.93 7.30 -13.66
C LEU A 214 17.97 7.76 -12.20
N TYR A 215 16.86 7.60 -11.45
CA TYR A 215 16.85 7.87 -10.00
C TYR A 215 17.90 7.02 -9.25
N LEU A 216 18.07 5.76 -9.64
CA LEU A 216 19.02 4.88 -8.96
C LEU A 216 20.49 5.22 -9.27
N LEU A 217 20.81 5.73 -10.45
CA LEU A 217 22.20 5.92 -10.89
C LEU A 217 22.67 7.38 -10.85
N ASN A 218 21.75 8.34 -10.95
CA ASN A 218 22.08 9.76 -10.92
C ASN A 218 21.80 10.35 -9.53
N ARG A 219 22.88 10.65 -8.79
CA ARG A 219 22.81 11.18 -7.43
C ARG A 219 22.07 12.52 -7.36
N ASP A 220 22.22 13.38 -8.35
CA ASP A 220 21.59 14.71 -8.34
C ASP A 220 20.09 14.61 -8.57
N ILE A 221 19.65 13.75 -9.51
CA ILE A 221 18.23 13.41 -9.69
C ILE A 221 17.68 12.81 -8.39
N ARG A 222 18.39 11.84 -7.80
CA ARG A 222 17.99 11.19 -6.54
C ARG A 222 17.79 12.21 -5.41
N ASN A 223 18.75 13.10 -5.22
CA ASN A 223 18.69 14.15 -4.20
C ASN A 223 17.49 15.08 -4.44
N ARG A 224 17.26 15.54 -5.68
CA ARG A 224 16.12 16.41 -6.03
C ARG A 224 14.77 15.72 -5.75
N VAL A 225 14.66 14.43 -6.06
CA VAL A 225 13.44 13.65 -5.78
C VAL A 225 13.23 13.48 -4.28
N ILE A 226 14.28 13.17 -3.53
CA ILE A 226 14.23 13.12 -2.06
C ILE A 226 13.85 14.49 -1.48
N ASP A 227 14.36 15.58 -2.04
CA ASP A 227 14.00 16.94 -1.63
C ASP A 227 12.52 17.24 -1.85
N ARG A 228 11.89 16.74 -2.92
CA ARG A 228 10.43 16.86 -3.11
C ARG A 228 9.66 16.16 -2.00
N PHE A 229 10.08 14.96 -1.60
CA PHE A 229 9.50 14.28 -0.45
C PHE A 229 9.67 15.12 0.83
N ASN A 230 10.89 15.62 1.07
CA ASN A 230 11.21 16.41 2.25
C ASN A 230 10.39 17.70 2.31
N GLN A 231 10.19 18.39 1.18
CA GLN A 231 9.37 19.62 1.09
C GLN A 231 7.93 19.42 1.57
N VAL A 232 7.37 18.22 1.38
CA VAL A 232 6.01 17.89 1.80
C VAL A 232 5.97 17.38 3.24
N VAL A 233 6.84 16.42 3.57
CA VAL A 233 6.73 15.65 4.82
C VAL A 233 7.42 16.35 5.99
N LYS A 234 8.58 16.96 5.77
CA LYS A 234 9.38 17.57 6.85
C LYS A 234 8.63 18.69 7.57
N PRO A 235 7.96 19.65 6.91
CA PRO A 235 7.21 20.69 7.60
C PRO A 235 6.05 20.16 8.45
N ILE A 236 5.50 18.99 8.10
CA ILE A 236 4.45 18.34 8.89
C ILE A 236 5.06 17.69 10.13
N LEU A 237 6.18 16.98 9.97
CA LEU A 237 6.90 16.36 11.08
C LEU A 237 7.59 17.35 12.02
N GLN A 238 7.78 18.60 11.60
CA GLN A 238 8.25 19.68 12.49
C GLN A 238 7.13 20.24 13.40
N GLN A 239 5.87 19.93 13.13
CA GLN A 239 4.76 20.35 13.99
C GLN A 239 4.66 19.44 15.21
N ASP A 240 4.42 20.05 16.37
CA ASP A 240 4.13 19.31 17.59
C ASP A 240 2.87 18.44 17.42
N ASN A 241 2.94 17.21 17.93
CA ASN A 241 1.83 16.26 17.93
C ASN A 241 1.27 15.87 16.55
N ALA A 242 2.00 16.11 15.46
CA ALA A 242 1.62 15.62 14.14
C ALA A 242 1.82 14.10 14.02
N GLU A 243 0.80 13.41 13.51
CA GLU A 243 0.86 12.00 13.12
C GLU A 243 0.67 11.92 11.60
N VAL A 244 1.65 11.32 10.91
CA VAL A 244 1.65 11.22 9.45
C VAL A 244 1.49 9.75 9.03
N GLU A 245 0.52 9.49 8.17
CA GLU A 245 0.35 8.22 7.47
C GLU A 245 0.98 8.34 6.09
N VAL A 246 2.06 7.62 5.82
CA VAL A 246 2.73 7.64 4.52
C VAL A 246 2.27 6.43 3.71
N ILE A 247 1.59 6.66 2.60
CA ILE A 247 1.16 5.61 1.66
C ILE A 247 1.98 5.74 0.39
N SER A 248 2.92 4.81 0.23
CA SER A 248 3.84 4.76 -0.90
C SER A 248 3.55 3.57 -1.80
N HIS A 249 3.59 3.79 -3.12
CA HIS A 249 3.25 2.79 -4.12
C HIS A 249 4.36 2.62 -5.15
N SER A 250 4.54 1.38 -5.62
CA SER A 250 5.47 1.06 -6.70
C SER A 250 6.90 1.52 -6.38
N TRP A 251 7.53 2.25 -7.28
CA TRP A 251 8.85 2.87 -7.10
C TRP A 251 8.88 3.93 -5.98
N GLY A 252 7.75 4.55 -5.66
CA GLY A 252 7.63 5.53 -4.58
C GLY A 252 7.95 4.96 -3.20
N THR A 253 7.87 3.64 -3.04
CA THR A 253 8.28 2.98 -1.79
C THR A 253 9.77 3.15 -1.52
N VAL A 254 10.60 3.22 -2.56
CA VAL A 254 12.05 3.41 -2.44
C VAL A 254 12.33 4.84 -2.01
N VAL A 255 11.70 5.82 -2.67
CA VAL A 255 11.82 7.26 -2.34
C VAL A 255 11.39 7.52 -0.90
N ALA A 256 10.20 7.05 -0.50
CA ALA A 256 9.70 7.22 0.87
C ALA A 256 10.65 6.62 1.89
N TYR A 257 11.14 5.40 1.64
CA TYR A 257 12.04 4.70 2.55
C TYR A 257 13.37 5.44 2.68
N GLU A 258 14.05 5.75 1.59
CA GLU A 258 15.34 6.45 1.61
C GLU A 258 15.24 7.84 2.26
N ALA A 259 14.23 8.63 1.91
CA ALA A 259 14.03 9.96 2.48
C ALA A 259 13.80 9.88 4.00
N LEU A 260 12.95 8.96 4.47
CA LEU A 260 12.72 8.77 5.90
C LEU A 260 13.97 8.25 6.63
N ARG A 261 14.78 7.41 5.99
CA ARG A 261 16.07 6.94 6.55
C ARG A 261 17.08 8.08 6.71
N LEU A 262 17.14 9.01 5.77
CA LEU A 262 17.99 10.20 5.89
C LEU A 262 17.52 11.15 7.01
N MET A 263 16.25 11.10 7.40
CA MET A 263 15.70 11.88 8.51
C MET A 263 15.96 11.30 9.91
N ASP A 264 16.52 10.09 10.04
CA ASP A 264 16.72 9.38 11.33
C ASP A 264 17.53 10.16 12.38
N GLY A 265 18.31 11.14 11.96
CA GLY A 265 19.17 11.96 12.81
C GLY A 265 18.71 13.41 12.96
N ASP A 266 17.57 13.80 12.40
CA ASP A 266 17.14 15.19 12.42
C ASP A 266 16.41 15.53 13.74
N PRO A 267 17.03 16.34 14.63
CA PRO A 267 16.44 16.66 15.93
C PRO A 267 15.29 17.68 15.84
N SER A 268 15.06 18.30 14.67
CA SER A 268 13.97 19.27 14.48
C SER A 268 12.60 18.61 14.27
N LEU A 269 12.55 17.28 14.18
CA LEU A 269 11.32 16.53 13.96
C LEU A 269 10.67 16.18 15.30
N HIS A 270 9.49 16.75 15.55
CA HIS A 270 8.71 16.59 16.78
C HIS A 270 7.48 15.68 16.58
N GLY A 271 6.99 15.61 15.34
CA GLY A 271 5.98 14.66 14.90
C GLY A 271 6.55 13.27 14.62
N ARG A 272 5.69 12.36 14.17
CA ARG A 272 6.11 11.01 13.77
C ARG A 272 5.34 10.51 12.56
N VAL A 273 5.98 9.63 11.80
CA VAL A 273 5.28 8.79 10.82
C VAL A 273 4.67 7.63 11.58
N ARG A 274 3.35 7.59 11.66
CA ARG A 274 2.64 6.58 12.42
C ARG A 274 2.63 5.24 11.67
N ASN A 275 2.22 5.25 10.41
CA ASN A 275 2.35 4.09 9.54
C ASN A 275 3.10 4.48 8.25
N LEU A 276 4.07 3.66 7.86
CA LEU A 276 4.63 3.62 6.51
C LEU A 276 4.01 2.41 5.80
N PHE A 277 3.16 2.67 4.81
CA PHE A 277 2.62 1.64 3.92
C PHE A 277 3.47 1.58 2.66
N THR A 278 4.02 0.40 2.34
CA THR A 278 4.69 0.12 1.07
C THR A 278 3.84 -0.83 0.25
N VAL A 279 3.34 -0.36 -0.88
CA VAL A 279 2.30 -1.04 -1.68
C VAL A 279 2.86 -1.39 -3.05
N GLY A 280 2.86 -2.66 -3.45
CA GLY A 280 3.51 -3.08 -4.70
C GLY A 280 5.00 -2.71 -4.71
N SER A 281 5.68 -2.95 -3.59
CA SER A 281 6.96 -2.33 -3.28
C SER A 281 8.15 -2.80 -4.13
N ALA A 282 8.77 -1.85 -4.83
CA ALA A 282 10.01 -2.06 -5.57
C ALA A 282 11.23 -2.40 -4.68
N LEU A 283 11.14 -2.16 -3.36
CA LEU A 283 12.17 -2.59 -2.41
C LEU A 283 12.38 -4.11 -2.41
N SER A 284 11.40 -4.87 -2.91
CA SER A 284 11.48 -6.32 -3.02
C SER A 284 12.40 -6.80 -4.15
N ILE A 285 12.78 -5.91 -5.08
CA ILE A 285 13.59 -6.22 -6.27
C ILE A 285 15.08 -6.22 -5.87
N PRO A 286 15.81 -7.33 -6.06
CA PRO A 286 17.21 -7.44 -5.64
C PRO A 286 18.14 -6.34 -6.19
N GLN A 287 17.97 -6.00 -7.47
CA GLN A 287 18.75 -5.00 -8.19
C GLN A 287 18.54 -3.58 -7.63
N VAL A 288 17.34 -3.32 -7.10
CA VAL A 288 16.97 -2.06 -6.46
C VAL A 288 17.56 -2.01 -5.05
N LYS A 289 17.36 -3.08 -4.28
CA LYS A 289 17.90 -3.23 -2.93
C LYS A 289 19.42 -3.04 -2.87
N SER A 290 20.16 -3.57 -3.83
CA SER A 290 21.63 -3.42 -3.89
C SER A 290 22.10 -2.01 -4.22
N ARG A 291 21.19 -1.10 -4.60
CA ARG A 291 21.45 0.28 -5.01
C ARG A 291 20.80 1.32 -4.11
N LEU A 292 20.28 0.90 -2.95
CA LEU A 292 19.83 1.83 -1.92
C LEU A 292 20.99 2.70 -1.44
N LEU A 293 20.67 3.89 -0.95
CA LEU A 293 21.62 4.76 -0.25
C LEU A 293 22.24 3.99 0.92
N PRO A 294 23.52 4.24 1.25
CA PRO A 294 24.19 3.57 2.37
C PRO A 294 23.41 3.62 3.69
N GLU A 295 22.75 4.75 3.98
CA GLU A 295 21.93 4.98 5.16
C GLU A 295 20.65 4.12 5.18
N ALA A 296 20.20 3.64 4.03
CA ALA A 296 19.00 2.83 3.85
C ALA A 296 19.31 1.34 3.56
N ALA A 297 20.55 1.00 3.24
CA ALA A 297 20.92 -0.35 2.81
C ALA A 297 20.79 -1.43 3.90
N ASP A 298 20.77 -1.03 5.18
CA ASP A 298 20.66 -1.94 6.32
C ASP A 298 19.27 -2.57 6.52
N GLY A 299 18.26 -2.10 5.77
CA GLY A 299 16.88 -2.60 5.87
C GLY A 299 16.16 -2.24 7.17
N ARG A 300 16.77 -1.45 8.06
CA ARG A 300 16.12 -1.06 9.31
C ARG A 300 14.92 -0.17 9.02
N ARG A 301 13.88 -0.30 9.82
CA ARG A 301 12.76 0.65 9.83
C ARG A 301 13.29 2.04 10.17
N PRO A 302 12.86 3.12 9.48
CA PRO A 302 13.25 4.47 9.87
C PRO A 302 12.83 4.76 11.32
N LYS A 303 13.67 5.43 12.10
CA LYS A 303 13.45 5.68 13.54
C LYS A 303 12.16 6.46 13.81
N GLY A 304 11.83 7.41 12.94
CA GLY A 304 10.60 8.20 13.02
C GLY A 304 9.33 7.45 12.62
N VAL A 305 9.45 6.21 12.13
CA VAL A 305 8.32 5.36 11.71
C VAL A 305 7.95 4.42 12.86
N GLN A 306 6.72 4.56 13.37
CA GLN A 306 6.20 3.72 14.44
C GLN A 306 5.84 2.31 13.95
N ARG A 307 5.28 2.19 12.75
CA ARG A 307 4.89 0.92 12.15
C ARG A 307 5.14 0.92 10.65
N TRP A 308 5.65 -0.19 10.13
CA TRP A 308 5.84 -0.42 8.70
C TRP A 308 4.98 -1.60 8.25
N VAL A 309 4.06 -1.34 7.32
CA VAL A 309 3.14 -2.31 6.74
C VAL A 309 3.44 -2.49 5.24
N ASN A 310 3.71 -3.73 4.81
CA ASN A 310 3.94 -4.06 3.40
C ASN A 310 2.72 -4.77 2.78
N LEU A 311 2.35 -4.39 1.56
CA LEU A 311 1.23 -4.96 0.82
C LEU A 311 1.69 -5.39 -0.57
N ASN A 312 1.31 -6.61 -0.97
CA ASN A 312 1.51 -7.12 -2.32
C ASN A 312 0.27 -7.88 -2.82
N ALA A 313 -0.27 -7.45 -3.96
CA ALA A 313 -1.34 -8.14 -4.66
C ALA A 313 -0.80 -9.38 -5.38
N ARG A 314 -1.65 -10.39 -5.53
CA ARG A 314 -1.38 -11.52 -6.40
C ARG A 314 -1.25 -10.99 -7.83
N PHE A 315 -0.27 -11.49 -8.56
CA PHE A 315 0.11 -11.05 -9.91
C PHE A 315 0.82 -9.69 -10.00
N ASP A 316 1.01 -8.96 -8.89
CA ASP A 316 1.90 -7.80 -8.90
C ASP A 316 3.35 -8.28 -8.93
N ILE A 317 4.05 -7.97 -10.03
CA ILE A 317 5.43 -8.39 -10.29
C ILE A 317 6.45 -7.39 -9.74
N VAL A 318 6.04 -6.15 -9.47
CA VAL A 318 6.93 -5.12 -8.90
C VAL A 318 7.08 -5.34 -7.40
N GLY A 319 5.96 -5.61 -6.74
CA GLY A 319 5.95 -5.90 -5.32
C GLY A 319 6.42 -7.31 -4.96
N GLY A 320 6.48 -7.56 -3.65
CA GLY A 320 6.92 -8.84 -3.11
C GLY A 320 7.11 -8.79 -1.60
N ALA A 321 7.63 -9.89 -1.06
CA ALA A 321 7.96 -9.99 0.36
C ALA A 321 9.17 -9.11 0.70
N LEU A 322 9.05 -8.32 1.76
CA LEU A 322 10.10 -7.47 2.32
C LEU A 322 10.57 -7.97 3.69
N LYS A 323 9.66 -8.53 4.48
CA LYS A 323 9.92 -8.88 5.88
C LYS A 323 11.08 -9.88 5.99
N GLY A 324 12.14 -9.48 6.69
CA GLY A 324 13.35 -10.29 6.89
C GLY A 324 14.27 -10.38 5.67
N ARG A 325 14.15 -9.49 4.67
CA ARG A 325 14.89 -9.59 3.39
C ARG A 325 15.57 -8.31 2.84
N PRO A 326 16.12 -7.37 3.61
CA PRO A 326 16.51 -7.42 5.02
C PRO A 326 15.58 -6.55 5.87
N PHE A 327 14.38 -6.23 5.35
CA PHE A 327 13.60 -5.15 5.89
C PHE A 327 12.89 -5.52 7.19
N ALA A 328 12.97 -4.61 8.16
CA ALA A 328 12.29 -4.72 9.45
C ALA A 328 10.82 -4.27 9.35
N VAL A 329 10.04 -4.96 8.49
CA VAL A 329 8.60 -4.75 8.32
C VAL A 329 7.85 -5.39 9.49
N ASP A 330 6.91 -4.66 10.08
CA ASP A 330 6.09 -5.15 11.20
C ASP A 330 5.01 -6.11 10.70
N ASP A 331 4.22 -5.64 9.73
CA ASP A 331 3.06 -6.33 9.19
C ASP A 331 3.19 -6.50 7.68
N GLU A 332 2.86 -7.69 7.17
CA GLU A 332 3.00 -7.99 5.75
C GLU A 332 1.78 -8.75 5.23
N PHE A 333 1.24 -8.29 4.10
CA PHE A 333 0.06 -8.84 3.45
C PHE A 333 0.41 -9.20 1.99
N LEU A 334 0.67 -10.48 1.75
CA LEU A 334 1.04 -11.00 0.43
C LEU A 334 -0.15 -11.70 -0.25
N GLY A 335 -0.13 -11.75 -1.58
CA GLY A 335 -1.13 -12.46 -2.37
C GLY A 335 -2.53 -11.86 -2.22
N LEU A 336 -2.62 -10.55 -1.98
CA LEU A 336 -3.91 -9.87 -1.88
C LEU A 336 -4.68 -10.03 -3.21
N PRO A 337 -5.98 -10.34 -3.18
CA PRO A 337 -6.75 -10.50 -4.40
C PRO A 337 -6.78 -9.15 -5.16
N PRO A 338 -6.31 -9.09 -6.41
CA PRO A 338 -6.43 -7.87 -7.20
C PRO A 338 -7.90 -7.65 -7.56
N VAL A 339 -8.37 -6.41 -7.47
CA VAL A 339 -9.73 -5.99 -7.80
C VAL A 339 -9.72 -5.20 -9.10
N GLY A 340 -10.74 -5.39 -9.95
CA GLY A 340 -10.82 -4.82 -11.29
C GLY A 340 -10.00 -5.59 -12.34
N CYS A 341 -9.46 -6.76 -11.98
CA CYS A 341 -8.62 -7.58 -12.86
C CYS A 341 -9.30 -8.91 -13.19
N SER A 342 -9.02 -9.44 -14.39
CA SER A 342 -9.42 -10.82 -14.72
C SER A 342 -8.73 -11.80 -13.77
N ASN A 343 -9.51 -12.63 -13.09
CA ASN A 343 -8.97 -13.70 -12.25
C ASN A 343 -8.37 -14.86 -13.05
N PHE A 344 -8.75 -14.98 -14.33
CA PHE A 344 -8.34 -16.09 -15.19
C PHE A 344 -7.06 -15.80 -15.96
N ILE A 345 -6.84 -14.53 -16.34
CA ILE A 345 -5.67 -14.11 -17.10
C ILE A 345 -4.81 -13.20 -16.22
N PRO A 346 -3.63 -13.66 -15.75
CA PRO A 346 -2.72 -12.84 -14.97
C PRO A 346 -2.39 -11.54 -15.70
N ASN A 347 -2.80 -10.41 -15.13
CA ASN A 347 -2.52 -9.08 -15.63
C ASN A 347 -1.72 -8.31 -14.57
N PRO A 348 -0.37 -8.28 -14.70
CA PRO A 348 0.48 -7.64 -13.72
C PRO A 348 0.24 -6.15 -13.56
N THR A 349 0.00 -5.44 -14.66
CA THR A 349 -0.28 -4.00 -14.65
C THR A 349 -1.56 -3.69 -13.88
N CYS A 350 -2.63 -4.44 -14.15
CA CYS A 350 -3.88 -4.31 -13.41
C CYS A 350 -3.69 -4.65 -11.93
N ALA A 351 -3.04 -5.77 -11.61
CA ALA A 351 -2.80 -6.18 -10.23
C ALA A 351 -2.00 -5.12 -9.46
N HIS A 352 -1.00 -4.51 -10.11
CA HIS A 352 -0.18 -3.44 -9.55
C HIS A 352 -0.96 -2.16 -9.27
N GLY A 353 -1.97 -1.83 -10.07
CA GLY A 353 -2.86 -0.69 -9.84
C GLY A 353 -4.04 -0.98 -8.88
N SER A 354 -4.37 -2.25 -8.66
CA SER A 354 -5.63 -2.68 -8.03
C SER A 354 -5.83 -2.28 -6.57
N TYR A 355 -4.78 -1.82 -5.88
CA TYR A 355 -4.82 -1.48 -4.45
C TYR A 355 -5.77 -0.33 -4.13
N PHE A 356 -5.89 0.61 -5.07
CA PHE A 356 -6.60 1.88 -4.86
C PHE A 356 -7.96 1.93 -5.57
N VAL A 357 -8.42 0.78 -6.05
CA VAL A 357 -9.78 0.62 -6.57
C VAL A 357 -10.76 0.72 -5.39
N PRO A 358 -11.80 1.58 -5.41
CA PRO A 358 -12.74 1.75 -4.29
C PRO A 358 -13.36 0.43 -3.79
N GLU A 359 -13.60 -0.50 -4.70
CA GLU A 359 -14.15 -1.82 -4.46
C GLU A 359 -13.16 -2.76 -3.74
N ASN A 360 -11.87 -2.41 -3.69
CA ASN A 360 -10.86 -3.15 -2.93
C ASN A 360 -10.97 -2.89 -1.43
N VAL A 361 -12.11 -3.27 -0.86
CA VAL A 361 -12.42 -3.11 0.57
C VAL A 361 -11.41 -3.82 1.46
N ARG A 362 -10.76 -4.89 0.96
CA ARG A 362 -9.71 -5.59 1.70
C ARG A 362 -8.51 -4.68 1.94
N VAL A 363 -8.06 -3.94 0.93
CA VAL A 363 -6.95 -3.00 1.07
C VAL A 363 -7.41 -1.73 1.78
N ASN A 364 -8.45 -1.08 1.28
CA ASN A 364 -8.83 0.27 1.73
C ASN A 364 -9.42 0.29 3.15
N ARG A 365 -10.31 -0.65 3.48
CA ARG A 365 -10.95 -0.71 4.80
C ARG A 365 -10.16 -1.57 5.78
N ASP A 366 -9.89 -2.81 5.41
CA ASP A 366 -9.40 -3.81 6.37
C ASP A 366 -7.90 -3.68 6.65
N ILE A 367 -7.15 -3.00 5.78
CA ILE A 367 -5.73 -2.70 5.99
C ILE A 367 -5.56 -1.21 6.25
N PHE A 368 -5.70 -0.31 5.26
CA PHE A 368 -5.44 1.12 5.48
C PHE A 368 -6.30 1.71 6.59
N GLY A 369 -7.63 1.68 6.45
CA GLY A 369 -8.55 2.20 7.47
C GLY A 369 -8.31 1.58 8.85
N ARG A 370 -8.12 0.25 8.91
CA ARG A 370 -7.81 -0.44 10.17
C ARG A 370 -6.52 0.09 10.81
N PHE A 371 -5.39 0.11 10.12
CA PHE A 371 -4.12 0.53 10.74
C PHE A 371 -4.12 2.03 11.11
N ILE A 372 -4.81 2.84 10.32
CA ILE A 372 -5.00 4.26 10.58
C ILE A 372 -5.93 4.49 11.78
N GLU A 373 -6.93 3.64 12.06
CA GLU A 373 -7.85 3.86 13.19
C GLU A 373 -7.54 3.03 14.46
N GLU A 374 -6.94 1.85 14.35
CA GLU A 374 -6.83 0.85 15.42
C GLU A 374 -6.06 1.33 16.67
N LEU A 375 -5.00 2.14 16.51
CA LEU A 375 -4.21 2.60 17.68
C LEU A 375 -4.89 3.69 18.50
N GLN A 376 -5.96 4.32 17.99
CA GLN A 376 -6.77 5.21 18.84
C GLN A 376 -7.45 4.43 19.96
N SER A 377 -7.92 3.22 19.64
CA SER A 377 -8.62 2.37 20.60
C SER A 377 -7.69 1.84 21.69
N GLN A 378 -6.43 1.53 21.33
CA GLN A 378 -5.43 1.05 22.28
C GLN A 378 -4.97 2.14 23.25
N GLY A 379 -4.77 3.37 22.76
CA GLY A 379 -4.46 4.52 23.63
C GLY A 379 -5.59 4.86 24.62
N ARG A 380 -6.86 4.72 24.20
CA ARG A 380 -8.01 4.91 25.09
C ARG A 380 -8.13 3.81 26.15
N LYS A 381 -7.92 2.55 25.78
CA LYS A 381 -7.95 1.41 26.74
C LYS A 381 -6.87 1.56 27.82
N ASN A 382 -5.68 2.01 27.44
CA ASN A 382 -4.58 2.20 28.41
C ASN A 382 -4.80 3.41 29.34
N ARG A 383 -5.54 4.44 28.90
CA ARG A 383 -5.87 5.62 29.72
C ARG A 383 -7.11 5.42 30.61
N ALA A 384 -8.02 4.52 30.21
CA ALA A 384 -9.24 4.22 30.94
C ALA A 384 -9.07 3.18 32.05
N GLN A 385 -7.92 2.50 32.16
CA GLN A 385 -7.59 1.77 33.38
C GLN A 385 -7.26 2.79 34.47
N PRO A 386 -8.09 2.93 35.52
CA PRO A 386 -7.72 3.73 36.67
C PRO A 386 -6.42 3.11 37.19
N THR A 387 -5.38 3.91 37.33
CA THR A 387 -4.25 3.52 38.16
C THR A 387 -4.85 3.16 39.51
N ARG A 388 -5.04 1.86 39.78
CA ARG A 388 -5.40 1.39 41.12
C ARG A 388 -4.29 1.95 41.98
N SER A 389 -4.61 3.00 42.73
CA SER A 389 -3.71 3.58 43.69
C SER A 389 -3.25 2.42 44.55
N PHE A 390 -1.99 2.03 44.39
CA PHE A 390 -1.36 1.11 45.31
C PHE A 390 -1.39 1.81 46.65
N ALA A 391 -2.43 1.52 47.43
CA ALA A 391 -2.47 1.84 48.83
C ALA A 391 -1.22 1.21 49.42
N ARG A 392 -0.28 2.09 49.74
CA ARG A 392 1.03 1.81 50.30
C ARG A 392 0.81 1.09 51.63
N ARG A 393 0.66 -0.24 51.60
CA ARG A 393 0.75 -1.06 52.82
C ARG A 393 2.18 -0.91 53.32
N SER A 394 2.31 -0.11 54.37
CA SER A 394 3.53 0.05 55.17
C SER A 394 4.02 -1.34 55.57
N ARG A 395 5.05 -1.83 54.88
CA ARG A 395 5.73 -3.09 55.20
C ARG A 395 6.76 -2.74 56.26
N LYS A 396 6.54 -3.23 57.48
CA LYS A 396 7.47 -3.15 58.61
C LYS A 396 8.87 -3.55 58.14
N GLN A 397 9.85 -2.70 58.45
CA GLN A 397 11.27 -3.00 58.38
C GLN A 397 11.56 -4.21 59.26
N GLY A 398 12.14 -5.26 58.67
CA GLY A 398 12.84 -6.34 59.37
C GLY A 398 14.35 -6.14 59.24
N PRO A 399 15.15 -6.66 60.17
CA PRO A 399 16.54 -6.25 60.35
C PRO A 399 17.47 -6.79 59.26
N GLU A 400 18.44 -5.93 58.97
CA GLU A 400 19.56 -6.03 58.07
C GLU A 400 20.51 -7.17 58.47
N LEU A 401 20.66 -8.17 57.59
CA LEU A 401 21.65 -9.24 57.70
C LEU A 401 22.75 -8.95 56.67
N ALA A 402 23.86 -8.43 57.17
CA ALA A 402 25.07 -8.20 56.41
C ALA A 402 25.65 -9.52 55.89
N LEU A 403 25.96 -9.56 54.60
CA LEU A 403 26.79 -10.60 53.99
C LEU A 403 28.08 -9.99 53.43
N PRO A 404 29.21 -10.72 53.52
CA PRO A 404 30.54 -10.20 53.23
C PRO A 404 30.81 -10.11 51.73
N ARG A 405 31.51 -9.04 51.34
CA ARG A 405 32.13 -8.88 50.02
C ARG A 405 33.44 -9.69 49.98
N SER A 406 33.58 -10.57 49.01
CA SER A 406 34.87 -11.15 48.63
C SER A 406 35.02 -11.29 47.10
N SER A 407 35.97 -10.51 46.58
CA SER A 407 36.94 -10.86 45.52
C SER A 407 36.49 -10.95 44.05
N PRO A 408 37.44 -10.95 43.07
CA PRO A 408 38.60 -10.06 42.93
C PRO A 408 38.71 -9.44 41.51
N SER A 409 39.49 -8.36 41.40
CA SER A 409 39.95 -7.78 40.13
C SER A 409 40.90 -8.74 39.40
N LEU A 410 40.58 -9.05 38.14
CA LEU A 410 41.50 -9.64 37.17
C LEU A 410 41.94 -8.55 36.18
N ALA A 411 43.15 -8.05 36.40
CA ALA A 411 43.87 -7.24 35.43
C ALA A 411 44.45 -8.16 34.35
N ILE A 412 44.05 -7.96 33.10
CA ILE A 412 44.70 -8.57 31.94
C ILE A 412 45.70 -7.54 31.39
N THR A 413 46.97 -7.79 31.69
CA THR A 413 48.13 -7.25 30.99
C THR A 413 48.19 -7.86 29.59
N ARG A 414 48.25 -7.02 28.55
CA ARG A 414 48.61 -7.46 27.19
C ARG A 414 49.98 -6.89 26.85
N THR A 415 50.99 -7.74 27.03
CA THR A 415 52.36 -7.55 26.54
C THR A 415 52.39 -7.67 25.02
N GLY A 416 53.10 -6.76 24.36
CA GLY A 416 53.31 -6.78 22.91
C GLY A 416 54.42 -7.73 22.45
N ARG A 417 54.58 -7.76 21.12
CA ARG A 417 55.77 -7.96 20.27
C ARG A 417 55.44 -8.82 19.03
N PRO A 418 56.28 -8.79 17.98
CA PRO A 418 57.08 -7.68 17.43
C PRO A 418 56.46 -7.13 16.14
#